data_AF-A0A5J4QC25-F1
#
_entry.id   AF-A0A5J4QC25-F1
#
_cell.length_a   1.000
_cell.length_b   1.000
_cell.length_c   1.000
_cell.angle_alpha   90.00
_cell.angle_beta   90.00
_cell.angle_gamma   90.00
#
_symmetry.space_group_name_H-M   'P 1'
#
loop_
_entity.id
_entity.type
_entity.pdbx_description
1 polymer ?
#
loop_
_entity_poly.entity_id
_entity_poly.type
_entity_poly.pdbx_seq_one_letter_code
_entity_poly.pdbx_strand_id
1 'polypeptide(L)'
;ILFCLTLITPVTLFLTIPLVLVCAVPLALFTPVYMFEDISIVRAFIKSFRLGFATWGGIFVVGLLLGIMAYILTAIASVPWYVAFMVKQIFIFSDMQSGITVSVGYGVMLYIFAVIQVFCSYLSRTLIEIGLAYQYSHAREKIDNISSKENTGNVEQQS
;
A
#
# COMPACT_ATOMS: atom_id res chain seq x y z
N ILE A 1 -3.81 -5.96 16.92
CA ILE A 1 -4.65 -4.78 17.27
C ILE A 1 -6.10 -4.94 16.78
N LEU A 2 -6.38 -5.03 15.47
CA LEU A 2 -7.74 -5.28 14.95
C LEU A 2 -8.35 -6.59 15.51
N PHE A 3 -7.56 -7.67 15.59
CA PHE A 3 -7.96 -8.96 16.19
C PHE A 3 -8.13 -8.94 17.72
N CYS A 4 -7.56 -7.95 18.42
CA CYS A 4 -7.77 -7.79 19.86
C CYS A 4 -9.07 -7.02 20.16
N LEU A 5 -9.50 -6.11 19.25
CA LEU A 5 -10.77 -5.41 19.36
C LEU A 5 -11.98 -6.28 18.95
N THR A 6 -11.79 -7.30 18.10
CA THR A 6 -12.87 -8.22 17.69
C THR A 6 -13.46 -9.03 18.83
N LEU A 7 -12.74 -9.17 19.95
CA LEU A 7 -13.20 -9.92 21.13
C LEU A 7 -14.10 -9.08 22.06
N ILE A 8 -14.21 -7.76 21.85
CA ILE A 8 -14.86 -6.86 22.81
C ILE A 8 -16.31 -6.53 22.42
N THR A 9 -16.63 -6.15 21.17
CA THR A 9 -18.03 -5.96 20.70
C THR A 9 -18.12 -5.79 19.16
N PRO A 10 -19.16 -6.30 18.45
CA PRO A 10 -19.35 -6.02 17.01
C PRO A 10 -19.49 -4.52 16.67
N VAL A 11 -19.93 -3.69 17.62
CA VAL A 11 -20.06 -2.23 17.46
C VAL A 11 -18.72 -1.54 17.24
N THR A 12 -17.64 -2.03 17.85
CA THR A 12 -16.31 -1.43 17.66
C THR A 12 -15.77 -1.65 16.25
N LEU A 13 -16.17 -2.74 15.57
CA LEU A 13 -15.78 -3.00 14.18
C LEU A 13 -16.35 -1.94 13.22
N PHE A 14 -17.62 -1.62 13.39
CA PHE A 14 -18.33 -0.66 12.54
C PHE A 14 -17.72 0.74 12.61
N LEU A 15 -17.17 1.13 13.76
CA LEU A 15 -16.51 2.43 13.92
C LEU A 15 -15.03 2.42 13.50
N THR A 16 -14.31 1.34 13.80
CA THR A 16 -12.85 1.26 13.57
C THR A 16 -12.50 1.18 12.09
N ILE A 17 -13.25 0.43 11.29
CA ILE A 17 -13.00 0.30 9.84
C ILE A 17 -13.06 1.66 9.11
N PRO A 18 -14.13 2.46 9.20
CA PRO A 18 -14.17 3.76 8.54
C PRO A 18 -13.14 4.72 9.11
N LEU A 19 -12.86 4.68 10.42
CA LEU A 19 -11.82 5.53 11.02
C LEU A 19 -10.43 5.22 10.44
N VAL A 20 -10.06 3.94 10.36
CA VAL A 20 -8.79 3.51 9.76
C VAL A 20 -8.74 3.94 8.30
N LEU A 21 -9.83 3.79 7.55
CA LEU A 21 -9.88 4.18 6.14
C LEU A 21 -9.68 5.70 5.96
N VAL A 22 -10.37 6.52 6.76
CA VAL A 22 -10.27 7.98 6.73
C VAL A 22 -8.84 8.44 7.03
N CYS A 23 -8.14 7.78 7.97
CA CYS A 23 -6.76 8.11 8.32
C CYS A 23 -5.70 7.49 7.40
N ALA A 24 -5.94 6.30 6.84
CA ALA A 24 -4.98 5.60 6.00
C ALA A 24 -4.78 6.29 4.64
N VAL A 25 -5.84 6.89 4.09
CA VAL A 25 -5.76 7.58 2.79
C VAL A 25 -4.81 8.78 2.83
N PRO A 26 -4.91 9.74 3.78
CA PRO A 26 -3.91 10.80 3.89
C PRO A 26 -2.50 10.30 4.20
N LEU A 27 -2.40 9.23 5.00
CA LEU A 27 -1.13 8.62 5.34
C LEU A 27 -0.43 7.99 4.13
N ALA A 28 -1.15 7.61 3.07
CA ALA A 28 -0.54 7.10 1.84
C ALA A 28 0.40 8.13 1.19
N LEU A 29 0.18 9.44 1.42
CA LEU A 29 1.09 10.49 0.95
C LEU A 29 2.33 10.67 1.85
N PHE A 30 2.49 9.88 2.91
CA PHE A 30 3.66 10.01 3.79
C PHE A 30 4.96 9.67 3.08
N THR A 31 5.02 8.52 2.40
CA THR A 31 6.20 8.11 1.63
C THR A 31 6.63 9.18 0.61
N PRO A 32 5.76 9.67 -0.29
CA PRO A 32 6.17 10.68 -1.26
C PRO A 32 6.52 12.02 -0.61
N VAL A 33 5.78 12.49 0.40
CA VAL A 33 6.10 13.77 1.07
C VAL A 33 7.48 13.70 1.73
N TYR A 34 7.80 12.61 2.43
CA TYR A 34 9.09 12.44 3.09
C TYR A 34 10.24 12.28 2.09
N MET A 35 9.98 11.66 0.93
CA MET A 35 11.00 11.42 -0.09
C MET A 35 11.29 12.65 -0.96
N PHE A 36 10.29 13.47 -1.25
CA PHE A 36 10.41 14.62 -2.15
C PHE A 36 10.60 15.96 -1.44
N GLU A 37 10.52 16.00 -0.11
CA GLU A 37 10.72 17.22 0.65
C GLU A 37 11.80 17.05 1.70
N ASP A 38 12.74 18.00 1.74
CA ASP A 38 13.79 18.08 2.76
C ASP A 38 13.22 18.59 4.10
N ILE A 39 12.35 17.80 4.73
CA ILE A 39 11.69 18.13 6.00
C ILE A 39 11.81 16.98 7.01
N SER A 40 11.77 17.33 8.30
CA SER A 40 11.74 16.35 9.38
C SER A 40 10.54 15.41 9.27
N ILE A 41 10.69 14.15 9.71
CA ILE A 41 9.64 13.11 9.73
C ILE A 41 8.31 13.62 10.29
N VAL A 42 8.32 14.33 11.42
CA VAL A 42 7.08 14.84 12.05
C VAL A 42 6.39 15.88 11.16
N ARG A 43 7.16 16.75 10.53
CA ARG A 43 6.63 17.76 9.59
C ARG A 43 6.08 17.10 8.32
N ALA A 44 6.76 16.06 7.80
CA ALA A 44 6.26 15.27 6.69
C ALA A 44 4.92 14.62 7.03
N PHE A 45 4.82 13.98 8.19
CA PHE A 45 3.59 13.36 8.68
C PHE A 45 2.41 14.33 8.72
N ILE A 46 2.58 15.49 9.39
CA ILE A 46 1.53 16.52 9.48
C ILE A 46 1.14 17.03 8.09
N LYS A 47 2.14 17.24 7.22
CA LYS A 47 1.91 17.73 5.86
C LYS A 47 1.14 16.71 5.01
N SER A 48 1.43 15.41 5.15
CA SER A 48 0.71 14.34 4.47
C SER A 48 -0.76 14.29 4.88
N PHE A 49 -1.08 14.48 6.17
CA PHE A 49 -2.47 14.61 6.61
C PHE A 49 -3.16 15.83 6.00
N ARG A 50 -2.50 16.99 6.01
CA ARG A 50 -3.06 18.23 5.43
C ARG A 50 -3.32 18.11 3.93
N LEU A 51 -2.34 17.63 3.16
CA LEU A 51 -2.46 17.37 1.72
C LEU A 51 -3.51 16.31 1.45
N GLY A 52 -3.43 15.21 2.20
CA GLY A 52 -4.26 14.04 2.02
C GLY A 52 -5.73 14.29 2.29
N PHE A 53 -6.09 15.16 3.24
CA PHE A 53 -7.48 15.57 3.40
C PHE A 53 -7.97 16.49 2.29
N ALA A 54 -7.12 17.35 1.72
CA ALA A 54 -7.49 18.25 0.63
C ALA A 54 -7.74 17.53 -0.72
N THR A 55 -7.12 16.36 -0.91
CA THR A 55 -7.26 15.52 -2.11
C THR A 55 -7.70 14.09 -1.81
N TRP A 56 -8.41 13.89 -0.69
CA TRP A 56 -8.76 12.58 -0.15
C TRP A 56 -9.38 11.64 -1.18
N GLY A 57 -10.40 12.11 -1.91
CA GLY A 57 -11.09 11.30 -2.93
C GLY A 57 -10.19 10.90 -4.10
N GLY A 58 -9.29 11.78 -4.54
CA GLY A 58 -8.35 11.50 -5.63
C GLY A 58 -7.32 10.45 -5.24
N ILE A 59 -6.74 10.60 -4.05
CA ILE A 59 -5.78 9.64 -3.50
C ILE A 59 -6.45 8.29 -3.27
N PHE A 60 -7.66 8.27 -2.72
CA PHE A 60 -8.41 7.04 -2.49
C PHE A 60 -8.68 6.29 -3.79
N VAL A 61 -9.21 6.95 -4.82
CA VAL A 61 -9.54 6.30 -6.10
C VAL A 61 -8.30 5.79 -6.81
N VAL A 62 -7.24 6.61 -6.90
CA VAL A 62 -5.99 6.20 -7.57
C VAL A 62 -5.29 5.10 -6.78
N GLY A 63 -5.24 5.22 -5.45
CA GLY A 63 -4.68 4.19 -4.57
C GLY A 63 -5.45 2.87 -4.68
N LEU A 64 -6.78 2.92 -4.78
CA LEU A 64 -7.62 1.74 -4.99
C LEU A 64 -7.36 1.07 -6.34
N LEU A 65 -7.34 1.85 -7.43
CA LEU A 65 -7.08 1.32 -8.78
C LEU A 65 -5.69 0.68 -8.89
N LEU A 66 -4.66 1.39 -8.43
CA LEU A 66 -3.29 0.88 -8.44
C LEU A 66 -3.11 -0.28 -7.48
N GLY A 67 -3.79 -0.26 -6.33
CA GLY A 67 -3.81 -1.36 -5.37
C GLY A 67 -4.40 -2.64 -5.97
N ILE A 68 -5.52 -2.54 -6.69
CA ILE A 68 -6.12 -3.67 -7.41
C ILE A 68 -5.17 -4.18 -8.50
N MET A 69 -4.58 -3.28 -9.30
CA MET A 69 -3.64 -3.65 -10.35
C MET A 69 -2.39 -4.36 -9.81
N ALA A 70 -1.80 -3.80 -8.75
CA ALA A 70 -0.66 -4.38 -8.05
C ALA A 70 -1.02 -5.75 -7.46
N TYR A 71 -2.19 -5.88 -6.83
CA TYR A 71 -2.66 -7.14 -6.27
C TYR A 71 -2.77 -8.22 -7.35
N ILE A 72 -3.43 -7.93 -8.48
CA ILE A 72 -3.56 -8.86 -9.61
C ILE A 72 -2.18 -9.31 -10.10
N LEU A 73 -1.26 -8.37 -10.30
CA LEU A 73 0.10 -8.67 -10.77
C LEU A 73 0.85 -9.59 -9.79
N THR A 74 0.76 -9.30 -8.49
CA THR A 74 1.39 -10.16 -7.46
C THR A 74 0.71 -11.52 -7.33
N ALA A 75 -0.61 -11.59 -7.47
CA ALA A 75 -1.38 -12.81 -7.36
C ALA A 75 -0.98 -13.78 -8.47
N ILE A 76 -0.95 -13.32 -9.73
CA ILE A 76 -0.54 -14.13 -10.89
C ILE A 76 0.89 -14.63 -10.72
N ALA A 77 1.82 -13.76 -10.33
CA ALA A 77 3.22 -14.13 -10.15
C ALA A 77 3.44 -15.15 -9.02
N SER A 78 2.55 -15.21 -8.03
CA SER A 78 2.65 -16.13 -6.91
C SER A 78 2.12 -17.54 -7.19
N VAL A 79 1.32 -17.74 -8.24
CA VAL A 79 0.67 -19.02 -8.55
C VAL A 79 1.66 -20.19 -8.66
N PRO A 80 2.77 -20.09 -9.43
CA PRO A 80 3.69 -21.22 -9.59
C PRO A 80 4.32 -21.67 -8.27
N TRP A 81 4.66 -20.71 -7.40
CA TRP A 81 5.22 -21.00 -6.09
C TRP A 81 4.19 -21.69 -5.18
N TYR A 82 2.96 -21.17 -5.10
CA TYR A 82 1.91 -21.77 -4.26
C TYR A 82 1.56 -23.19 -4.71
N VAL A 83 1.43 -23.43 -6.01
CA VAL A 83 1.15 -24.77 -6.55
C VAL A 83 2.26 -25.75 -6.16
N ALA A 84 3.53 -25.39 -6.40
CA ALA A 84 4.66 -26.23 -6.01
C ALA A 84 4.75 -26.38 -4.47
N PHE A 85 4.44 -25.35 -3.71
CA PHE A 85 4.47 -25.45 -2.25
C PHE A 85 3.42 -26.45 -1.75
N MET A 86 2.20 -26.40 -2.29
CA MET A 86 1.12 -27.33 -1.92
C MET A 86 1.46 -28.78 -2.29
N VAL A 87 2.03 -29.00 -3.47
CA VAL A 87 2.53 -30.32 -3.87
C VAL A 87 3.58 -30.83 -2.89
N LYS A 88 4.51 -29.98 -2.43
CA LYS A 88 5.48 -30.33 -1.38
C LYS A 88 4.81 -30.79 -0.10
N GLN A 89 3.77 -30.09 0.34
CA GLN A 89 3.06 -30.42 1.58
C GLN A 89 2.39 -31.78 1.48
N ILE A 90 1.73 -32.08 0.34
CA ILE A 90 1.09 -33.39 0.13
C ILE A 90 2.09 -34.52 0.29
N PHE A 91 3.26 -34.43 -0.35
CA PHE A 91 4.30 -35.46 -0.22
C PHE A 91 4.77 -35.65 1.23
N ILE A 92 4.98 -34.57 1.97
CA ILE A 92 5.40 -34.64 3.38
C ILE A 92 4.32 -35.30 4.25
N PHE A 93 3.05 -34.96 4.03
CA PHE A 93 1.94 -35.54 4.80
C PHE A 93 1.62 -36.99 4.39
N SER A 94 1.84 -37.38 3.14
CA SER A 94 1.62 -38.76 2.66
C SER A 94 2.68 -39.73 3.17
N ASP A 95 3.89 -39.23 3.47
CA ASP A 95 5.05 -40.05 3.87
C ASP A 95 5.33 -40.02 5.38
N MET A 96 4.30 -39.83 6.24
CA MET A 96 4.47 -39.85 7.71
C MET A 96 5.15 -41.12 8.28
N GLN A 97 5.39 -42.15 7.46
CA GLN A 97 6.07 -43.40 7.83
C GLN A 97 7.38 -43.66 7.06
N SER A 98 7.70 -42.91 5.99
CA SER A 98 8.87 -43.15 5.14
C SER A 98 9.66 -41.85 4.97
N GLY A 99 10.93 -41.83 5.33
CA GLY A 99 11.78 -40.62 5.37
C GLY A 99 12.15 -40.05 3.99
N ILE A 100 11.23 -40.06 3.02
CA ILE A 100 11.44 -39.48 1.69
C ILE A 100 11.48 -37.96 1.82
N THR A 101 12.70 -37.42 1.89
CA THR A 101 12.95 -36.00 1.72
C THR A 101 12.67 -35.62 0.26
N VAL A 102 11.84 -34.61 0.02
CA VAL A 102 11.66 -34.06 -1.33
C VAL A 102 13.01 -33.72 -1.98
N SER A 103 13.18 -34.05 -3.25
CA SER A 103 14.47 -33.94 -3.97
C SER A 103 15.09 -32.55 -3.85
N VAL A 104 16.42 -32.49 -3.78
CA VAL A 104 17.19 -31.22 -3.82
C VAL A 104 16.78 -30.36 -5.01
N GLY A 105 16.55 -30.97 -6.18
CA GLY A 105 16.10 -30.25 -7.38
C GLY A 105 14.73 -29.58 -7.21
N TYR A 106 13.83 -30.19 -6.43
CA TYR A 106 12.54 -29.60 -6.09
C TYR A 106 12.69 -28.37 -5.19
N GLY A 107 13.63 -28.40 -4.24
CA GLY A 107 13.98 -27.26 -3.42
C GLY A 107 14.53 -26.09 -4.24
N VAL A 108 15.39 -26.36 -5.21
CA VAL A 108 15.93 -25.34 -6.14
C VAL A 108 14.83 -24.72 -6.99
N MET A 109 13.91 -25.54 -7.53
CA MET A 109 12.76 -25.04 -8.29
C MET A 109 11.88 -24.11 -7.45
N LEU A 110 11.52 -24.53 -6.23
CA LEU A 110 10.75 -23.71 -5.30
C LEU A 110 11.45 -22.38 -4.98
N TYR A 111 12.77 -22.41 -4.82
CA TYR A 111 13.56 -21.21 -4.59
C TYR A 111 13.47 -20.24 -5.77
N ILE A 112 13.60 -20.73 -7.00
CA ILE A 112 13.48 -19.90 -8.21
C ILE A 112 12.09 -19.25 -8.28
N PHE A 113 11.03 -20.02 -8.04
CA PHE A 113 9.67 -19.46 -8.02
C PHE A 113 9.48 -18.41 -6.91
N ALA A 114 10.08 -18.62 -5.74
CA ALA A 114 10.02 -17.64 -4.65
C ALA A 114 10.71 -16.32 -5.05
N VAL A 115 11.88 -16.40 -5.69
CA VAL A 115 12.61 -15.22 -6.17
C VAL A 115 11.78 -14.44 -7.19
N ILE A 116 11.17 -15.13 -8.16
CA ILE A 116 10.32 -14.50 -9.19
C ILE A 116 9.11 -13.82 -8.54
N GLN A 117 8.41 -14.51 -7.65
CA GLN A 117 7.25 -13.95 -6.94
C GLN A 117 7.63 -12.68 -6.15
N VAL A 118 8.74 -12.74 -5.40
CA VAL A 118 9.20 -11.62 -4.57
C VAL A 118 9.60 -10.44 -5.46
N PHE A 119 10.29 -10.70 -6.57
CA PHE A 119 10.63 -9.67 -7.56
C PHE A 119 9.40 -8.96 -8.11
N CYS A 120 8.40 -9.71 -8.59
CA CYS A 120 7.14 -9.14 -9.09
C CYS A 120 6.39 -8.37 -8.00
N SER A 121 6.47 -8.83 -6.74
CA SER A 121 5.86 -8.13 -5.61
C SER A 121 6.50 -6.77 -5.33
N TYR A 122 7.82 -6.66 -5.44
CA TYR A 122 8.51 -5.38 -5.34
C TYR A 122 8.17 -4.45 -6.51
N LEU A 123 8.15 -4.98 -7.74
CA LEU A 123 7.75 -4.21 -8.92
C LEU A 123 6.35 -3.60 -8.74
N SER A 124 5.37 -4.40 -8.30
CA SER A 124 4.01 -3.94 -8.02
C SER A 124 3.96 -2.83 -6.96
N ARG A 125 4.75 -2.94 -5.89
CA ARG A 125 4.82 -1.92 -4.83
C ARG A 125 5.39 -0.60 -5.35
N THR A 126 6.44 -0.66 -6.17
CA THR A 126 7.01 0.53 -6.80
C THR A 126 6.00 1.25 -7.71
N LEU A 127 5.15 0.51 -8.43
CA LEU A 127 4.09 1.12 -9.26
C LEU A 127 3.06 1.90 -8.42
N ILE A 128 2.70 1.39 -7.24
CA ILE A 128 1.82 2.11 -6.31
C ILE A 128 2.49 3.41 -5.86
N GLU A 129 3.76 3.35 -5.46
CA GLU A 129 4.51 4.52 -4.99
C GLU A 129 4.65 5.60 -6.07
N ILE A 130 4.90 5.23 -7.33
CA ILE A 130 4.94 6.17 -8.45
C ILE A 130 3.57 6.86 -8.64
N GLY A 131 2.47 6.11 -8.52
CA GLY A 131 1.13 6.69 -8.60
C GLY A 131 0.80 7.62 -7.45
N LEU A 132 1.25 7.30 -6.24
CA LEU A 132 1.11 8.17 -5.07
C LEU A 132 2.00 9.42 -5.17
N ALA A 133 3.19 9.30 -5.77
CA ALA A 133 4.04 10.45 -6.09
C ALA A 133 3.35 11.41 -7.06
N TYR A 134 2.66 10.89 -8.09
CA TYR A 134 1.84 11.71 -8.98
C TYR A 134 0.71 12.43 -8.23
N GLN A 135 0.00 11.70 -7.36
CA GLN A 135 -1.06 12.29 -6.53
C GLN A 135 -0.53 13.34 -5.55
N TYR A 136 0.68 13.14 -5.00
CA TYR A 136 1.35 14.12 -4.17
C TYR A 136 1.62 15.42 -4.94
N SER A 137 2.21 15.33 -6.15
CA SER A 137 2.48 16.51 -6.99
C SER A 137 1.21 17.28 -7.32
N HIS A 138 0.14 16.56 -7.69
CA HIS A 138 -1.17 17.15 -7.94
C HIS A 138 -1.76 17.81 -6.68
N ALA A 139 -1.68 17.16 -5.52
CA ALA A 139 -2.17 17.69 -4.26
C ALA A 139 -1.42 18.96 -3.83
N ARG A 140 -0.10 18.99 -4.05
CA ARG A 140 0.74 20.14 -3.76
C ARG A 140 0.36 21.34 -4.63
N GLU A 141 0.23 21.14 -5.94
CA GLU A 141 -0.20 22.19 -6.88
C GLU A 141 -1.60 22.73 -6.53
N LYS A 142 -2.53 21.85 -6.19
CA LYS A 142 -3.90 22.25 -5.81
C LYS A 142 -3.91 23.17 -4.59
N ILE A 143 -3.14 22.84 -3.55
CA ILE A 143 -3.09 23.67 -2.33
C ILE A 143 -2.37 25.00 -2.58
N ASP A 144 -1.29 24.99 -3.37
CA ASP A 144 -0.54 26.20 -3.71
C ASP A 144 -1.43 27.21 -4.47
N ASN A 145 -2.17 26.73 -5.47
CA ASN A 145 -3.12 27.53 -6.24
C ASN A 145 -4.28 28.12 -5.42
N ILE A 146 -4.72 27.44 -4.36
CA ILE A 146 -5.75 27.98 -3.47
C ILE A 146 -5.18 29.15 -2.66
N SER A 147 -3.96 28.99 -2.13
CA SER A 147 -3.30 30.02 -1.32
C SER A 147 -3.00 31.30 -2.12
N SER A 148 -2.63 31.16 -3.40
CA SER A 148 -2.36 32.32 -4.25
C SER A 148 -3.63 33.12 -4.55
N LYS A 149 -4.76 32.44 -4.84
CA LYS A 149 -6.04 33.09 -5.12
C LYS A 149 -6.61 33.86 -3.92
N GLU A 150 -6.46 33.30 -2.72
CA GLU A 150 -6.88 33.97 -1.48
C GLU A 150 -6.11 35.27 -1.26
N ASN A 151 -4.80 35.26 -1.52
CA ASN A 151 -3.97 36.45 -1.37
C ASN A 151 -4.38 37.57 -2.36
N THR A 152 -4.66 37.23 -3.62
CA THR A 152 -5.07 38.24 -4.62
C THR A 152 -6.43 38.86 -4.29
N GLY A 153 -7.42 38.06 -3.86
CA GLY A 153 -8.73 38.59 -3.48
C GLY A 153 -8.69 39.52 -2.27
N ASN A 154 -7.78 39.29 -1.33
CA ASN A 154 -7.59 40.17 -0.18
C ASN A 154 -6.95 41.50 -0.57
N VAL A 155 -6.05 41.53 -1.56
CA VAL A 155 -5.43 42.76 -2.05
C VAL A 155 -6.44 43.64 -2.81
N GLU A 156 -7.33 43.03 -3.61
CA GLU A 156 -8.39 43.76 -4.34
C GLU A 156 -9.46 44.36 -3.43
N GLN A 157 -9.69 43.81 -2.24
CA GLN A 157 -10.61 44.37 -1.25
C GLN A 157 -10.01 45.52 -0.42
N GLN A 158 -8.69 45.70 -0.46
CA GLN A 158 -7.97 46.74 0.29
C GLN A 158 -7.58 47.96 -0.56
N SER A 159 -7.88 47.98 -1.86
CA SER A 159 -7.72 49.14 -2.76
C SER A 159 -9.05 49.81 -3.07
#